data_AF-A0A918UAL7-F1
#
_entry.id   AF-A0A918UAL7-F1
#
_cell.length_a   1.000
_cell.length_b   1.000
_cell.length_c   1.000
_cell.angle_alpha   90.00
_cell.angle_beta   90.00
_cell.angle_gamma   90.00
#
_symmetry.space_group_name_H-M   'P 1'
#
loop_
_entity.id
_entity.type
_entity.pdbx_description
1 polymer ?
#
loop_
_entity_poly.entity_id
_entity_poly.type
_entity_poly.pdbx_seq_one_letter_code
_entity_poly.pdbx_strand_id
1 'polypeptide(L)'
;MDEDESLRLYGLHPVGTDLDEVRELLRGQTERERRSQGAGDTELMKLCCVQLFNAGVIDDVLLIWSAKTASMDAACSIDVQLLCGRGLTETKAYLSLLRTPEAEAALQRLLECEEAGDFEGFRVEEYSAQYADYYE
;
A
#
# COMPACT_ATOMS: atom_id res chain seq x y z
N MET A 1 8.50 14.97 8.63
CA MET A 1 8.22 14.21 7.41
C MET A 1 6.76 14.26 7.08
N ASP A 2 6.50 15.10 6.10
CA ASP A 2 5.30 15.15 5.27
C ASP A 2 5.56 14.43 3.93
N GLU A 3 4.57 14.41 3.05
CA GLU A 3 4.64 13.78 1.72
C GLU A 3 5.80 14.32 0.86
N ASP A 4 5.92 15.64 0.74
CA ASP A 4 6.97 16.29 -0.07
C ASP A 4 8.39 15.97 0.44
N GLU A 5 8.59 15.96 1.76
CA GLU A 5 9.87 15.60 2.37
C GLU A 5 10.21 14.12 2.09
N SER A 6 9.23 13.21 2.23
CA SER A 6 9.42 11.78 1.92
C SER A 6 9.76 11.57 0.44
N LEU A 7 9.02 12.19 -0.47
CA LEU A 7 9.23 12.05 -1.91
C LEU A 7 10.61 12.57 -2.33
N ARG A 8 11.05 13.71 -1.77
CA ARG A 8 12.39 14.27 -2.05
C ARG A 8 13.52 13.39 -1.52
N LEU A 9 13.34 12.74 -0.36
CA LEU A 9 14.38 11.93 0.27
C LEU A 9 14.49 10.55 -0.38
N TYR A 10 13.37 9.91 -0.65
CA TYR A 10 13.31 8.49 -1.01
C TYR A 10 12.88 8.23 -2.46
N GLY A 11 12.28 9.22 -3.14
CA GLY A 11 11.65 9.03 -4.44
C GLY A 11 10.52 7.99 -4.38
N LEU A 12 10.12 7.47 -5.55
CA LEU A 12 9.08 6.43 -5.64
C LEU A 12 9.61 5.00 -5.58
N HIS A 13 10.93 4.82 -5.67
CA HIS A 13 11.58 3.51 -5.70
C HIS A 13 12.68 3.40 -4.63
N PRO A 14 12.34 3.54 -3.33
CA PRO A 14 13.31 3.37 -2.26
C PRO A 14 13.84 1.94 -2.20
N VAL A 15 15.09 1.79 -1.75
CA VAL A 15 15.78 0.51 -1.63
C VAL A 15 16.58 0.44 -0.33
N GLY A 16 16.85 -0.77 0.16
CA GLY A 16 17.69 -0.96 1.35
C GLY A 16 17.14 -0.21 2.56
N THR A 17 18.00 0.57 3.24
CA THR A 17 17.65 1.31 4.45
C THR A 17 16.53 2.33 4.23
N ASP A 18 16.48 2.96 3.07
CA ASP A 18 15.42 3.93 2.75
C ASP A 18 14.03 3.25 2.73
N LEU A 19 13.97 2.02 2.22
CA LEU A 19 12.75 1.21 2.23
C LEU A 19 12.33 0.83 3.66
N ASP A 20 13.29 0.53 4.52
CA ASP A 20 13.01 0.25 5.94
C ASP A 20 12.49 1.49 6.68
N GLU A 21 13.02 2.68 6.38
CA GLU A 21 12.52 3.94 6.92
C GLU A 21 11.11 4.25 6.46
N VAL A 22 10.78 3.99 5.18
CA VAL A 22 9.42 4.12 4.64
C VAL A 22 8.44 3.17 5.36
N ARG A 23 8.84 1.94 5.67
CA ARG A 23 8.01 1.01 6.45
C ARG A 23 7.71 1.56 7.85
N GLU A 24 8.71 2.07 8.55
CA GLU A 24 8.55 2.67 9.87
C GLU A 24 7.66 3.91 9.82
N LEU A 25 7.83 4.74 8.80
CA LEU A 25 7.01 5.92 8.58
C LEU A 25 5.54 5.54 8.39
N LEU A 26 5.26 4.55 7.53
CA LEU A 26 3.90 4.06 7.30
C LEU A 26 3.28 3.47 8.56
N ARG A 27 4.03 2.67 9.34
CA ARG A 27 3.57 2.15 10.64
C ARG A 27 3.20 3.28 11.59
N GLY A 28 4.06 4.29 11.70
CA GLY A 28 3.85 5.45 12.56
C GLY A 28 2.60 6.25 12.20
N GLN A 29 2.39 6.54 10.91
CA GLN A 29 1.21 7.27 10.45
C GLN A 29 -0.08 6.44 10.59
N THR A 30 -0.03 5.16 10.24
CA THR A 30 -1.15 4.22 10.40
C THR A 30 -1.64 4.15 11.85
N GLU A 31 -0.71 4.09 12.81
CA GLU A 31 -1.04 4.05 14.24
C GLU A 31 -1.67 5.38 14.71
N ARG A 32 -1.20 6.53 14.20
CA ARG A 32 -1.81 7.83 14.52
C ARG A 32 -3.24 7.90 14.00
N GLU A 33 -3.44 7.49 12.76
CA GLU A 33 -4.74 7.51 12.09
C GLU A 33 -5.77 6.61 12.80
N ARG A 34 -5.34 5.43 13.27
CA ARG A 34 -6.20 4.53 14.06
C ARG A 34 -6.59 5.11 15.43
N ARG A 35 -5.73 5.91 16.05
CA ARG A 35 -6.01 6.51 17.37
C ARG A 35 -7.02 7.65 17.28
N SER A 36 -6.94 8.43 16.21
CA SER A 36 -7.85 9.52 15.93
C SER A 36 -7.85 9.76 14.42
N GLN A 37 -9.02 9.64 13.80
CA GLN A 37 -9.17 9.93 12.37
C GLN A 37 -8.64 11.32 12.05
N GLY A 38 -7.85 11.42 10.99
CA GLY A 38 -7.17 12.65 10.54
C GLY A 38 -5.92 13.01 11.35
N ALA A 39 -5.48 12.19 12.30
CA ALA A 39 -4.21 12.41 13.01
C ALA A 39 -3.01 11.81 12.26
N GLY A 40 -3.24 10.85 11.37
CA GLY A 40 -2.24 10.41 10.39
C GLY A 40 -2.30 11.28 9.15
N ASP A 41 -1.15 11.47 8.52
CA ASP A 41 -1.08 12.10 7.21
C ASP A 41 -1.43 11.07 6.13
N THR A 42 -2.68 11.11 5.64
CA THR A 42 -3.21 10.12 4.69
C THR A 42 -2.52 10.17 3.33
N GLU A 43 -2.09 11.36 2.87
CA GLU A 43 -1.35 11.49 1.62
C GLU A 43 0.05 10.89 1.76
N LEU A 44 0.72 11.15 2.88
CA LEU A 44 1.99 10.48 3.18
C LEU A 44 1.83 8.96 3.31
N MET A 45 0.74 8.48 3.92
CA MET A 45 0.45 7.04 3.98
C MET A 45 0.30 6.44 2.58
N LYS A 46 -0.43 7.12 1.68
CA LYS A 46 -0.60 6.72 0.29
C LYS A 46 0.75 6.67 -0.45
N LEU A 47 1.58 7.71 -0.32
CA LEU A 47 2.92 7.73 -0.90
C LEU A 47 3.78 6.55 -0.42
N CYS A 48 3.79 6.28 0.89
CA CYS A 48 4.50 5.11 1.43
C CYS A 48 3.97 3.79 0.84
N CYS A 49 2.64 3.64 0.68
CA CYS A 49 2.07 2.47 0.04
C CYS A 49 2.51 2.32 -1.44
N VAL A 50 2.62 3.43 -2.18
CA VAL A 50 3.15 3.44 -3.56
C VAL A 50 4.62 3.02 -3.58
N GLN A 51 5.44 3.54 -2.67
CA GLN A 51 6.85 3.16 -2.53
C GLN A 51 7.01 1.66 -2.23
N LEU A 52 6.20 1.10 -1.34
CA LEU A 52 6.21 -0.33 -1.02
C LEU A 52 5.69 -1.20 -2.17
N PHE A 53 4.65 -0.72 -2.87
CA PHE A 53 4.14 -1.36 -4.09
C PHE A 53 5.25 -1.46 -5.15
N ASN A 54 5.95 -0.35 -5.40
CA ASN A 54 7.05 -0.28 -6.37
C ASN A 54 8.26 -1.13 -5.98
N ALA A 55 8.54 -1.28 -4.68
CA ALA A 55 9.58 -2.18 -4.19
C ALA A 55 9.21 -3.66 -4.41
N GLY A 56 7.91 -3.98 -4.52
CA GLY A 56 7.42 -5.32 -4.82
C GLY A 56 7.86 -6.36 -3.77
N VAL A 57 7.95 -6.00 -2.49
CA VAL A 57 8.29 -6.97 -1.43
C VAL A 57 7.01 -7.59 -0.90
N ILE A 58 6.86 -8.91 -1.04
CA ILE A 58 5.61 -9.62 -0.70
C ILE A 58 5.25 -9.50 0.78
N ASP A 59 6.24 -9.34 1.66
CA ASP A 59 6.03 -9.20 3.11
C ASP A 59 5.42 -7.84 3.50
N ASP A 60 5.41 -6.85 2.59
CA ASP A 60 4.82 -5.54 2.84
C ASP A 60 3.30 -5.50 2.60
N VAL A 61 2.71 -6.55 2.02
CA VAL A 61 1.28 -6.61 1.68
C VAL A 61 0.40 -6.31 2.90
N LEU A 62 0.69 -6.91 4.05
CA LEU A 62 -0.10 -6.70 5.27
C LEU A 62 0.13 -5.32 5.90
N LEU A 63 1.30 -4.70 5.66
CA LEU A 63 1.54 -3.33 6.09
C LEU A 63 0.70 -2.35 5.27
N ILE A 64 0.66 -2.52 3.94
CA ILE A 64 -0.19 -1.74 3.05
C ILE A 64 -1.67 -1.93 3.40
N TRP A 65 -2.09 -3.17 3.66
CA TRP A 65 -3.46 -3.48 4.12
C TRP A 65 -3.81 -2.78 5.44
N SER A 66 -2.89 -2.80 6.40
CA SER A 66 -3.07 -2.15 7.71
C SER A 66 -3.27 -0.64 7.56
N ALA A 67 -2.52 0.00 6.65
CA ALA A 67 -2.67 1.40 6.32
C ALA A 67 -4.02 1.71 5.65
N LYS A 68 -4.38 0.95 4.60
CA LYS A 68 -5.67 1.11 3.90
C LYS A 68 -6.87 0.98 4.84
N THR A 69 -6.79 0.14 5.85
CA THR A 69 -7.89 -0.12 6.79
C THR A 69 -7.84 0.73 8.06
N ALA A 70 -6.93 1.72 8.13
CA ALA A 70 -6.73 2.53 9.33
C ALA A 70 -7.90 3.46 9.66
N SER A 71 -8.53 4.03 8.63
CA SER A 71 -9.70 4.91 8.72
C SER A 71 -10.50 4.91 7.42
N MET A 72 -11.64 5.61 7.40
CA MET A 72 -12.43 5.79 6.18
C MET A 72 -11.65 6.57 5.12
N ASP A 73 -10.92 7.61 5.53
CA ASP A 73 -10.15 8.46 4.61
C ASP A 73 -9.01 7.65 3.97
N ALA A 74 -8.30 6.85 4.76
CA ALA A 74 -7.29 5.93 4.24
C ALA A 74 -7.88 4.86 3.32
N ALA A 75 -9.07 4.33 3.66
CA ALA A 75 -9.74 3.30 2.86
C ALA A 75 -10.14 3.80 1.47
N CYS A 76 -10.50 5.09 1.36
CA CYS A 76 -10.82 5.76 0.11
C CYS A 76 -9.58 6.24 -0.66
N SER A 77 -8.50 6.60 0.03
CA SER A 77 -7.32 7.23 -0.60
C SER A 77 -6.26 6.22 -1.05
N ILE A 78 -6.16 5.08 -0.37
CA ILE A 78 -5.17 4.04 -0.67
C ILE A 78 -5.84 2.96 -1.51
N ASP A 79 -5.47 2.86 -2.78
CA ASP A 79 -6.05 1.88 -3.70
C ASP A 79 -5.75 0.43 -3.28
N VAL A 80 -6.68 -0.49 -3.52
CA VAL A 80 -6.48 -1.90 -3.16
C VAL A 80 -5.39 -2.56 -4.03
N GLN A 81 -5.22 -2.06 -5.25
CA GLN A 81 -4.23 -2.51 -6.22
C GLN A 81 -2.80 -2.33 -5.68
N LEU A 82 -2.57 -1.40 -4.74
CA LEU A 82 -1.26 -1.20 -4.10
C LEU A 82 -0.81 -2.40 -3.26
N LEU A 83 -1.70 -3.33 -2.89
CA LEU A 83 -1.32 -4.60 -2.26
C LEU A 83 -0.60 -5.55 -3.26
N CYS A 84 -0.68 -5.27 -4.57
CA CYS A 84 -0.32 -6.22 -5.60
C CYS A 84 0.99 -5.87 -6.31
N GLY A 85 2.00 -5.37 -5.58
CA GLY A 85 3.32 -5.01 -6.15
C GLY A 85 4.11 -6.18 -6.76
N ARG A 86 3.80 -7.43 -6.35
CA ARG A 86 4.28 -8.68 -6.98
C ARG A 86 3.31 -9.25 -8.01
N GLY A 87 2.20 -8.56 -8.27
CA GLY A 87 1.08 -9.03 -9.06
C GLY A 87 -0.01 -9.69 -8.21
N LEU A 88 -1.25 -9.63 -8.73
CA LEU A 88 -2.46 -10.07 -8.02
C LEU A 88 -2.41 -11.56 -7.64
N THR A 89 -1.97 -12.43 -8.54
CA THR A 89 -1.93 -13.87 -8.30
C THR A 89 -0.98 -14.24 -7.16
N GLU A 90 0.23 -13.66 -7.15
CA GLU A 90 1.23 -13.94 -6.11
C GLU A 90 0.76 -13.40 -4.75
N THR A 91 0.22 -12.19 -4.71
CA THR A 91 -0.36 -11.61 -3.49
C THR A 91 -1.49 -12.47 -2.91
N LYS A 92 -2.44 -12.95 -3.74
CA LYS A 92 -3.51 -13.83 -3.26
C LYS A 92 -2.98 -15.15 -2.71
N ALA A 93 -1.99 -15.75 -3.37
CA ALA A 93 -1.37 -16.99 -2.90
C ALA A 93 -0.66 -16.79 -1.56
N TYR A 94 0.09 -15.70 -1.41
CA TYR A 94 0.76 -15.33 -0.16
C TYR A 94 -0.24 -15.16 1.00
N LEU A 95 -1.30 -14.36 0.79
CA LEU A 95 -2.31 -14.12 1.83
C LEU A 95 -3.03 -15.40 2.27
N SER A 96 -3.32 -16.31 1.32
CA SER A 96 -3.93 -17.60 1.62
C SER A 96 -3.04 -18.50 2.51
N LEU A 97 -1.72 -18.37 2.41
CA LEU A 97 -0.77 -19.16 3.21
C LEU A 97 -0.68 -18.68 4.66
N LEU A 98 -0.84 -17.38 4.93
CA LEU A 98 -0.66 -16.80 6.26
C LEU A 98 -1.75 -17.21 7.26
N ARG A 99 -2.99 -17.39 6.81
CA ARG A 99 -4.14 -17.82 7.64
C ARG A 99 -4.35 -17.00 8.92
N THR A 100 -4.03 -15.71 8.87
CA THR A 100 -4.38 -14.76 9.94
C THR A 100 -5.68 -14.03 9.56
N PRO A 101 -6.46 -13.53 10.54
CA PRO A 101 -7.67 -12.77 10.26
C PRO A 101 -7.42 -11.57 9.33
N GLU A 102 -6.29 -10.89 9.48
CA GLU A 102 -5.92 -9.75 8.64
C GLU A 102 -5.63 -10.17 7.21
N ALA A 103 -4.95 -11.31 7.02
CA ALA A 103 -4.65 -11.84 5.70
C ALA A 103 -5.90 -12.35 4.98
N GLU A 104 -6.81 -13.00 5.71
CA GLU A 104 -8.10 -13.44 5.19
C GLU A 104 -8.97 -12.24 4.77
N ALA A 105 -9.01 -11.17 5.57
CA ALA A 105 -9.73 -9.95 5.23
C ALA A 105 -9.15 -9.25 3.99
N ALA A 106 -7.82 -9.15 3.88
CA ALA A 106 -7.17 -8.60 2.69
C ALA A 106 -7.45 -9.45 1.45
N LEU A 107 -7.35 -10.78 1.57
CA LEU A 107 -7.63 -11.71 0.48
C LEU A 107 -9.09 -11.60 0.01
N GLN A 108 -10.04 -11.59 0.95
CA GLN A 108 -11.46 -11.43 0.64
C GLN A 108 -11.72 -10.13 -0.11
N ARG A 109 -11.12 -9.01 0.33
CA ARG A 109 -11.26 -7.73 -0.35
C ARG A 109 -10.71 -7.75 -1.77
N LEU A 110 -9.58 -8.43 -2.01
CA LEU A 110 -9.01 -8.59 -3.35
C LEU A 110 -9.92 -9.41 -4.26
N LEU A 111 -10.52 -10.49 -3.75
CA LEU A 111 -11.45 -11.31 -4.51
C LEU A 111 -12.70 -10.52 -4.92
N GLU A 112 -13.27 -9.74 -3.99
CA GLU A 112 -14.42 -8.88 -4.28
C GLU A 112 -14.12 -7.82 -5.36
N CYS A 113 -12.93 -7.20 -5.29
CA CYS A 113 -12.48 -6.25 -6.31
C CYS A 113 -12.24 -6.92 -7.67
N GLU A 114 -11.67 -8.11 -7.67
CA GLU A 114 -11.46 -8.88 -8.91
C GLU A 114 -12.80 -9.25 -9.56
N GLU A 115 -13.78 -9.70 -8.77
CA GLU A 115 -15.15 -9.96 -9.26
C GLU A 115 -15.86 -8.70 -9.75
N ALA A 116 -15.59 -7.54 -9.15
CA ALA A 116 -16.13 -6.24 -9.56
C ALA A 116 -15.47 -5.67 -10.84
N GLY A 117 -14.38 -6.27 -11.31
CA GLY A 117 -13.63 -5.81 -12.49
C GLY A 117 -12.54 -4.79 -12.20
N ASP A 118 -12.24 -4.48 -10.93
CA ASP A 118 -11.24 -3.47 -10.54
C ASP A 118 -9.80 -3.86 -10.91
N PHE A 119 -9.58 -5.13 -11.26
CA PHE A 119 -8.30 -5.67 -11.71
C PHE A 119 -8.26 -5.99 -13.22
N GLU A 120 -9.30 -5.62 -13.99
CA GLU A 120 -9.28 -5.80 -15.44
C GLU A 120 -8.15 -4.99 -16.07
N GLY A 121 -7.25 -5.67 -16.78
CA GLY A 121 -6.07 -5.03 -17.38
C GLY A 121 -5.01 -4.58 -16.37
N PHE A 122 -5.15 -4.90 -15.08
CA PHE A 122 -4.16 -4.53 -14.07
C PHE A 122 -2.79 -5.13 -14.37
N ARG A 123 -1.77 -4.27 -14.46
CA ARG A 123 -0.37 -4.62 -14.62
C ARG A 123 0.49 -3.77 -13.71
N VAL A 124 1.42 -4.41 -13.00
CA VAL A 124 2.26 -3.74 -12.00
C VAL A 124 3.04 -2.59 -12.63
N GLU A 125 3.59 -2.80 -13.82
CA GLU A 125 4.42 -1.80 -14.50
C GLU A 125 3.60 -0.58 -14.95
N GLU A 126 2.39 -0.81 -15.48
CA GLU A 126 1.51 0.27 -15.94
C GLU A 126 0.98 1.08 -14.75
N TYR A 127 0.64 0.39 -13.66
CA TYR A 127 0.17 1.04 -12.43
C TYR A 127 1.29 1.82 -11.72
N SER A 128 2.51 1.27 -11.72
CA SER A 128 3.72 1.96 -11.24
C SER A 128 3.99 3.24 -12.04
N ALA A 129 3.87 3.17 -13.37
CA ALA A 129 4.03 4.33 -14.25
C ALA A 129 2.96 5.41 -14.02
N GLN A 130 1.70 5.03 -13.79
CA GLN A 130 0.64 5.99 -13.45
C GLN A 130 0.95 6.79 -12.19
N TYR A 131 1.51 6.13 -11.16
CA TYR A 131 1.94 6.81 -9.95
C TYR A 131 3.20 7.66 -10.15
N ALA A 132 4.09 7.27 -11.07
CA ALA A 132 5.19 8.12 -11.47
C ALA A 132 4.69 9.44 -12.08
N ASP A 133 3.74 9.38 -13.00
CA ASP A 133 3.14 10.57 -13.62
C ASP A 133 2.35 11.43 -12.61
N TYR A 134 1.77 10.82 -11.58
CA TYR A 134 1.02 11.53 -10.54
C TYR A 134 1.91 12.32 -9.57
N TYR A 135 3.12 11.83 -9.32
CA TYR A 135 4.09 12.40 -8.37
C TYR A 135 5.24 13.19 -9.03
N GLU A 136 5.23 13.34 -10.36
CA GLU A 136 6.09 14.29 -11.11
C GLU A 136 5.67 15.76 -10.93
#